data_AF-A0A9P4PC07-F1
#
_entry.id   AF-A0A9P4PC07-F1
#
_cell.length_a   1.000
_cell.length_b   1.000
_cell.length_c   1.000
_cell.angle_alpha   90.00
_cell.angle_beta   90.00
_cell.angle_gamma   90.00
#
_symmetry.space_group_name_H-M   'P 1'
#
loop_
_entity.id
_entity.type
_entity.pdbx_description
1 polymer ?
#
loop_
_entity_poly.entity_id
_entity_poly.type
_entity_poly.pdbx_seq_one_letter_code
_entity_poly.pdbx_strand_id
1 'polypeptide(L)'
;MESTTSENADERSYTDNSKSTKQQPKQQLSKAMEHMRFAVTVDPIPRSSSTSTPTSPPLPDTATPQTPAEPESDAYGVPASIAPIRKPAHRSHSPSNNQKRTDPFAFGSRFLEEGDNIFEFNAWDHVDVDPAYQTFSSEQYERQRAEPVSDFDKKRFNDNPEKWWNIFYKNNKTNFFKNRKWLAQEFPVLGEVTKEDSAPAVVLEVGAGAGNSAFPILQNRKNKGLKIHACDFSKKAVELIREHELYDPEFIQADVWDVAASPESENGGLPPGIKEGSVDVVLMIFIFSALNPKQWDQAVKNVWRVLKPGGQVLFRDYGRGDLAQVRFKKGRYMEENFYVRGDGTRVYFFEKEELEEIWGGKQRSSHSETDTPSGEQTNGQADEPPAQQLLSLQLDKEAEDSREVLSTESQRPAFEIVHFGIDRRMLVNRQRRLKMYRCWMQAVFRKPGHQSEVPTSTLRQDKEKEDGEGEEA
;
A
#
# COMPACT_ATOMS: atom_id res chain seq x y z
N MET A 1 -50.14 24.77 -21.75
CA MET A 1 -49.21 25.82 -22.22
C MET A 1 -48.71 26.55 -20.99
N GLU A 2 -47.44 26.68 -20.62
CA GLU A 2 -46.12 26.21 -21.08
C GLU A 2 -45.20 26.40 -19.84
N SER A 3 -44.41 25.39 -19.45
CA SER A 3 -42.91 25.36 -19.47
C SER A 3 -42.21 26.39 -18.55
N THR A 4 -41.74 25.99 -17.35
CA THR A 4 -40.39 25.51 -16.95
C THR A 4 -39.19 26.43 -17.23
N THR A 5 -38.50 26.87 -16.16
CA THR A 5 -37.13 26.42 -15.79
C THR A 5 -36.63 27.12 -14.52
N SER A 6 -36.23 26.32 -13.53
CA SER A 6 -35.47 26.72 -12.34
C SER A 6 -34.01 26.31 -12.54
N GLU A 7 -33.10 27.27 -12.59
CA GLU A 7 -31.66 27.00 -12.48
C GLU A 7 -31.26 26.95 -11.00
N ASN A 8 -31.15 25.74 -10.45
CA ASN A 8 -30.35 25.46 -9.25
C ASN A 8 -28.91 25.25 -9.71
N ALA A 9 -28.04 26.23 -9.50
CA ALA A 9 -26.61 26.05 -9.60
C ALA A 9 -26.08 25.42 -8.30
N ASP A 10 -25.58 24.19 -8.41
CA ASP A 10 -24.84 23.46 -7.38
C ASP A 10 -23.67 24.31 -6.83
N GLU A 11 -23.81 24.84 -5.61
CA GLU A 11 -22.66 25.30 -4.82
C GLU A 11 -21.85 24.07 -4.35
N ARG A 12 -20.89 23.65 -5.18
CA ARG A 12 -19.82 22.73 -4.77
C ARG A 12 -18.94 23.43 -3.74
N SER A 13 -19.11 23.08 -2.47
CA SER A 13 -18.26 23.53 -1.37
C SER A 13 -16.82 23.02 -1.55
N TYR A 14 -15.96 23.87 -2.11
CA TYR A 14 -14.51 23.74 -2.01
C TYR A 14 -14.11 23.96 -0.55
N THR A 15 -13.54 22.94 0.10
CA THR A 15 -12.84 23.13 1.38
C THR A 15 -11.38 23.49 1.10
N ASP A 16 -11.07 24.74 1.42
CA ASP A 16 -9.76 25.37 1.35
C ASP A 16 -8.87 24.91 2.52
N ASN A 17 -7.70 24.34 2.22
CA ASN A 17 -6.68 23.96 3.21
C ASN A 17 -5.98 25.18 3.87
N SER A 18 -6.35 26.42 3.54
CA SER A 18 -5.78 27.64 4.12
C SER A 18 -6.30 28.02 5.51
N LYS A 19 -7.33 27.35 6.04
CA LYS A 19 -7.93 27.70 7.34
C LYS A 19 -7.16 27.20 8.58
N SER A 20 -5.85 26.96 8.46
CA SER A 20 -4.98 26.95 9.64
C SER A 20 -4.32 28.32 9.76
N THR A 21 -4.80 29.15 10.69
CA THR A 21 -4.24 30.49 10.99
C THR A 21 -2.89 30.45 11.73
N LYS A 22 -2.30 29.27 11.94
CA LYS A 22 -0.96 29.14 12.54
C LYS A 22 0.08 28.93 11.44
N GLN A 23 1.00 29.89 11.30
CA GLN A 23 2.24 29.68 10.54
C GLN A 23 2.96 28.45 11.10
N GLN A 24 2.95 27.36 10.34
CA GLN A 24 3.69 26.16 10.70
C GLN A 24 5.16 26.34 10.32
N PRO A 25 6.11 26.11 11.23
CA PRO A 25 7.52 26.06 10.86
C PRO A 25 7.74 24.89 9.90
N LYS A 26 8.36 25.17 8.74
CA LYS A 26 8.82 24.14 7.81
C LYS A 26 9.89 23.30 8.50
N GLN A 27 9.49 22.23 9.19
CA GLN A 27 10.45 21.22 9.63
C GLN A 27 10.95 20.47 8.39
N GLN A 28 12.25 20.63 8.12
CA GLN A 28 12.99 19.86 7.14
C GLN A 28 12.89 18.38 7.53
N LEU A 29 12.15 17.60 6.75
CA LEU A 29 12.26 16.15 6.81
C LEU A 29 13.69 15.77 6.39
N SER A 30 14.20 14.67 6.92
CA SER A 30 15.40 14.08 6.33
C SER A 30 15.13 13.79 4.85
N LYS A 31 16.13 13.98 3.97
CA LYS A 31 16.03 13.70 2.51
C LYS A 31 15.42 12.30 2.21
N ALA A 32 15.53 11.36 3.16
CA ALA A 32 14.98 10.02 3.07
C ALA A 32 13.44 9.95 3.12
N MET A 33 12.74 10.93 3.71
CA MET A 33 11.28 10.86 3.96
C MET A 33 10.43 11.82 3.11
N GLU A 34 11.07 12.75 2.39
CA GLU A 34 10.39 13.86 1.69
C GLU A 34 9.34 13.40 0.65
N HIS A 35 9.58 12.27 0.00
CA HIS A 35 8.71 11.70 -1.04
C HIS A 35 7.42 11.02 -0.52
N MET A 36 7.34 10.64 0.76
CA MET A 36 6.09 10.09 1.32
C MET A 36 4.98 11.14 1.45
N ARG A 37 5.33 12.44 1.48
CA ARG A 37 4.36 13.54 1.50
C ARG A 37 3.65 13.77 0.16
N PHE A 38 4.23 13.30 -0.94
CA PHE A 38 3.77 13.62 -2.30
C PHE A 38 2.98 12.49 -2.97
N ALA A 39 2.71 11.40 -2.26
CA ALA A 39 1.77 10.39 -2.74
C ALA A 39 0.34 10.99 -2.71
N VAL A 40 -0.12 11.36 -3.90
CA VAL A 40 -1.49 11.76 -4.27
C VAL A 40 -1.87 13.22 -3.94
N THR A 41 -1.39 14.18 -4.74
CA THR A 41 -2.12 15.43 -5.02
C THR A 41 -1.95 15.89 -6.46
N VAL A 42 -3.07 16.29 -7.07
CA VAL A 42 -3.14 17.22 -8.20
C VAL A 42 -3.06 18.62 -7.60
N ASP A 43 -2.10 19.43 -8.03
CA ASP A 43 -2.08 20.87 -7.69
C ASP A 43 -2.60 21.71 -8.87
N PRO A 44 -3.26 22.84 -8.57
CA PRO A 44 -4.02 23.63 -9.53
C PRO A 44 -3.15 24.33 -10.58
N ILE A 45 -3.77 24.58 -11.73
CA ILE A 45 -3.22 25.24 -12.91
C ILE A 45 -2.53 26.56 -12.50
N PRO A 46 -1.24 26.76 -12.81
CA PRO A 46 -0.59 28.06 -12.59
C PRO A 46 -1.22 29.09 -13.52
N ARG A 47 -1.87 30.12 -12.94
CA ARG A 47 -2.16 31.35 -13.69
C ARG A 47 -0.84 32.06 -13.95
N SER A 48 -0.56 32.34 -15.22
CA SER A 48 0.59 33.12 -15.64
C SER A 48 0.50 34.52 -15.03
N SER A 49 1.53 34.93 -14.29
CA SER A 49 1.78 36.35 -14.04
C SER A 49 3.21 36.65 -14.46
N SER A 50 3.30 37.31 -15.60
CA SER A 50 4.48 37.96 -16.14
C SER A 50 4.84 39.15 -15.24
N THR A 51 6.07 39.19 -14.71
CA THR A 51 6.77 40.48 -14.55
C THR A 51 8.28 40.24 -14.55
N SER A 52 8.93 40.93 -15.46
CA SER A 52 10.37 40.98 -15.68
C SER A 52 11.01 42.04 -14.79
N THR A 53 12.22 41.76 -14.27
CA THR A 53 13.23 42.78 -13.97
C THR A 53 14.63 42.16 -14.07
N PRO A 54 15.63 42.85 -14.66
CA PRO A 54 16.96 42.30 -14.91
C PRO A 54 17.96 42.68 -13.80
N THR A 55 18.86 41.77 -13.42
CA THR A 55 20.05 42.11 -12.61
C THR A 55 21.31 41.46 -13.21
N SER A 56 22.35 42.28 -13.28
CA SER A 56 23.66 42.19 -13.94
C SER A 56 24.55 40.96 -13.63
N PRO A 57 25.60 40.68 -14.43
CA PRO A 57 26.38 39.44 -14.36
C PRO A 57 27.56 39.53 -13.35
N PRO A 58 28.03 38.41 -12.75
CA PRO A 58 29.31 38.37 -12.05
C PRO A 58 30.47 37.98 -12.98
N LEU A 59 31.64 38.58 -12.70
CA LEU A 59 32.96 38.32 -13.28
C LEU A 59 33.56 36.97 -12.79
N PRO A 60 34.55 36.40 -13.51
CA PRO A 60 35.01 35.03 -13.30
C PRO A 60 36.14 34.97 -12.27
N ASP A 61 36.10 33.98 -11.37
CA ASP A 61 37.28 33.62 -10.60
C ASP A 61 37.50 32.10 -10.53
N THR A 62 38.67 31.73 -11.06
CA THR A 62 39.59 30.66 -10.69
C THR A 62 39.09 29.23 -10.48
N ALA A 63 39.61 28.36 -11.37
CA ALA A 63 39.48 26.91 -11.35
C ALA A 63 40.11 26.27 -10.11
N THR A 64 39.31 25.49 -9.40
CA THR A 64 39.75 24.41 -8.51
C THR A 64 39.41 23.08 -9.18
N PRO A 65 40.22 22.01 -9.06
CA PRO A 65 39.94 20.75 -9.74
C PRO A 65 38.69 20.11 -9.13
N GLN A 66 37.59 20.14 -9.88
CA GLN A 66 36.35 19.45 -9.49
C GLN A 66 36.54 17.95 -9.72
N THR A 67 36.45 17.18 -8.64
CA THR A 67 36.05 15.77 -8.69
C THR A 67 34.79 15.67 -9.55
N PRO A 68 34.64 14.68 -10.45
CA PRO A 68 33.47 14.62 -11.32
C PRO A 68 32.20 14.61 -10.46
N ALA A 69 31.42 15.69 -10.55
CA ALA A 69 30.11 15.73 -9.92
C ALA A 69 29.28 14.62 -10.56
N GLU A 70 28.77 13.69 -9.76
CA GLU A 70 27.70 12.81 -10.23
C GLU A 70 26.61 13.68 -10.86
N PRO A 71 26.11 13.33 -12.05
CA PRO A 71 25.09 14.14 -12.70
C PRO A 71 23.92 14.31 -11.73
N GLU A 72 23.50 15.55 -11.47
CA GLU A 72 22.46 15.89 -10.47
C GLU A 72 21.14 15.11 -10.65
N SER A 73 20.95 14.52 -11.83
CA SER A 73 19.85 13.65 -12.20
C SER A 73 19.83 12.28 -11.50
N ASP A 74 20.92 11.86 -10.84
CA ASP A 74 21.02 10.59 -10.12
C ASP A 74 20.75 10.76 -8.61
N ALA A 75 20.36 11.96 -8.19
CA ALA A 75 20.19 12.32 -6.78
C ALA A 75 19.17 11.48 -5.99
N TYR A 76 18.34 10.68 -6.66
CA TYR A 76 17.37 9.77 -6.03
C TYR A 76 17.76 8.30 -6.14
N GLY A 77 18.95 8.01 -6.65
CA GLY A 77 19.51 6.68 -6.80
C GLY A 77 19.24 6.04 -8.16
N VAL A 78 18.22 6.47 -8.91
CA VAL A 78 17.91 5.92 -10.24
C VAL A 78 18.68 6.69 -11.32
N PRO A 79 19.53 6.03 -12.12
CA PRO A 79 20.26 6.66 -13.22
C PRO A 79 19.35 7.35 -14.23
N ALA A 80 19.73 8.56 -14.65
CA ALA A 80 18.96 9.34 -15.62
C ALA A 80 18.86 8.69 -17.01
N SER A 81 19.82 7.83 -17.36
CA SER A 81 19.88 7.09 -18.62
C SER A 81 18.75 6.06 -18.77
N ILE A 82 18.19 5.54 -17.68
CA ILE A 82 17.15 4.50 -17.69
C ILE A 82 15.84 5.09 -18.22
N ALA A 83 15.23 4.51 -19.25
CA ALA A 83 14.02 5.05 -19.86
C ALA A 83 12.79 4.19 -19.52
N PRO A 84 11.61 4.78 -19.30
CA PRO A 84 10.39 3.97 -19.20
C PRO A 84 10.07 3.32 -20.56
N ILE A 85 9.48 2.13 -20.54
CA ILE A 85 8.87 1.55 -21.75
C ILE A 85 7.66 2.41 -22.11
N ARG A 86 7.54 2.74 -23.39
CA ARG A 86 6.43 3.53 -23.95
C ARG A 86 5.52 2.61 -24.73
N LYS A 87 4.20 2.76 -24.55
CA LYS A 87 3.22 2.04 -25.36
C LYS A 87 3.21 2.60 -26.79
N PRO A 88 2.89 1.79 -27.82
CA PRO A 88 2.70 2.30 -29.17
C PRO A 88 1.68 3.45 -29.15
N ALA A 89 1.91 4.47 -29.98
CA ALA A 89 0.97 5.59 -30.06
C ALA A 89 -0.38 5.10 -30.62
N HIS A 90 -1.39 4.97 -29.75
CA HIS A 90 -2.74 4.67 -30.21
C HIS A 90 -3.46 5.98 -30.52
N ARG A 91 -3.68 6.28 -31.81
CA ARG A 91 -4.47 7.44 -32.22
C ARG A 91 -5.96 7.19 -31.97
N SER A 92 -6.38 7.31 -30.71
CA SER A 92 -7.80 7.51 -30.35
C SER A 92 -7.94 8.72 -29.45
N HIS A 93 -7.30 9.82 -29.82
CA HIS A 93 -7.52 11.09 -29.15
C HIS A 93 -8.09 12.07 -30.16
N SER A 94 -9.34 12.48 -29.90
CA SER A 94 -9.90 13.67 -30.52
C SER A 94 -8.86 14.80 -30.39
N PRO A 95 -8.51 15.50 -31.47
CA PRO A 95 -7.61 16.65 -31.43
C PRO A 95 -8.03 17.74 -30.42
N SER A 96 -9.29 17.71 -29.96
CA SER A 96 -9.84 18.60 -28.94
C SER A 96 -9.55 18.21 -27.48
N ASN A 97 -9.06 17.00 -27.19
CA ASN A 97 -8.73 16.55 -25.82
C ASN A 97 -7.32 15.95 -25.73
N ASN A 98 -6.31 16.79 -25.93
CA ASN A 98 -4.89 16.43 -25.78
C ASN A 98 -4.43 16.30 -24.31
N GLN A 99 -5.32 16.43 -23.33
CA GLN A 99 -4.92 16.44 -21.91
C GLN A 99 -4.72 15.03 -21.33
N LYS A 100 -4.92 13.97 -22.13
CA LYS A 100 -4.97 12.57 -21.67
C LYS A 100 -5.79 12.46 -20.38
N ARG A 101 -6.93 13.15 -20.39
CA ARG A 101 -7.79 13.41 -19.23
C ARG A 101 -9.19 12.91 -19.55
N THR A 102 -9.75 12.17 -18.61
CA THR A 102 -11.18 11.85 -18.54
C THR A 102 -11.87 12.86 -17.65
N ASP A 103 -13.09 13.29 -18.01
CA ASP A 103 -13.94 14.13 -17.16
C ASP A 103 -15.27 13.40 -16.89
N PRO A 104 -15.76 13.35 -15.62
CA PRO A 104 -15.08 13.81 -14.40
C PRO A 104 -13.74 13.08 -14.20
N PHE A 105 -12.75 13.78 -13.61
CA PHE A 105 -11.37 13.28 -13.46
C PHE A 105 -11.34 11.85 -12.94
N ALA A 106 -10.88 10.92 -13.77
CA ALA A 106 -10.61 9.54 -13.37
C ALA A 106 -9.10 9.30 -13.31
N PHE A 107 -8.63 8.92 -12.12
CA PHE A 107 -7.24 8.49 -11.91
C PHE A 107 -6.90 7.29 -12.82
N GLY A 108 -5.66 7.10 -13.30
CA GLY A 108 -5.27 5.90 -14.08
C GLY A 108 -5.44 6.03 -15.60
N SER A 109 -5.74 7.22 -16.12
CA SER A 109 -6.02 7.46 -17.54
C SER A 109 -4.81 7.96 -18.35
N ARG A 110 -3.66 8.21 -17.71
CA ARG A 110 -2.49 8.81 -18.36
C ARG A 110 -1.45 7.77 -18.74
N PHE A 111 -1.69 7.09 -19.86
CA PHE A 111 -0.72 6.15 -20.42
C PHE A 111 0.44 6.89 -21.11
N LEU A 112 1.66 6.43 -20.83
CA LEU A 112 2.87 6.93 -21.47
C LEU A 112 3.08 6.21 -22.81
N GLU A 113 3.04 6.98 -23.90
CA GLU A 113 3.09 6.51 -25.27
C GLU A 113 4.33 7.05 -26.02
N GLU A 114 4.57 6.48 -27.20
CA GLU A 114 5.57 6.99 -28.14
C GLU A 114 5.28 8.44 -28.53
N GLY A 115 6.32 9.29 -28.48
CA GLY A 115 6.22 10.72 -28.78
C GLY A 115 5.89 11.62 -27.58
N ASP A 116 5.39 11.08 -26.47
CA ASP A 116 5.08 11.88 -25.28
C ASP A 116 6.32 12.56 -24.68
N ASN A 117 6.15 13.78 -24.17
CA ASN A 117 7.14 14.38 -23.28
C ASN A 117 6.91 13.87 -21.85
N ILE A 118 7.83 13.05 -21.32
CA ILE A 118 7.71 12.46 -19.97
C ILE A 118 7.55 13.50 -18.84
N PHE A 119 7.95 14.76 -19.06
CA PHE A 119 7.84 15.84 -18.08
C PHE A 119 6.61 16.74 -18.28
N GLU A 120 5.72 16.40 -19.21
CA GLU A 120 4.48 17.13 -19.46
C GLU A 120 3.55 17.06 -18.26
N PHE A 121 3.31 15.85 -17.76
CA PHE A 121 2.50 15.59 -16.56
C PHE A 121 3.37 15.23 -15.35
N ASN A 122 2.86 15.44 -14.14
CA ASN A 122 3.54 15.04 -12.90
C ASN A 122 3.59 13.51 -12.70
N ALA A 123 2.70 12.77 -13.36
CA ALA A 123 2.53 11.35 -13.19
C ALA A 123 2.01 10.71 -14.47
N TRP A 124 2.50 9.50 -14.73
CA TRP A 124 2.06 8.58 -15.78
C TRP A 124 1.67 7.25 -15.14
N ASP A 125 0.63 6.64 -15.69
CA ASP A 125 -0.04 5.44 -15.20
C ASP A 125 0.36 4.20 -16.03
N HIS A 126 0.32 3.03 -15.41
CA HIS A 126 0.64 1.73 -16.02
C HIS A 126 2.00 1.72 -16.75
N VAL A 127 3.01 2.33 -16.14
CA VAL A 127 4.36 2.43 -16.72
C VAL A 127 5.14 1.16 -16.39
N ASP A 128 5.59 0.48 -17.43
CA ASP A 128 6.53 -0.63 -17.29
C ASP A 128 7.98 -0.13 -17.28
N VAL A 129 8.81 -0.83 -16.52
CA VAL A 129 10.24 -0.55 -16.39
C VAL A 129 11.02 -1.31 -17.44
N ASP A 130 12.03 -0.68 -18.03
CA ASP A 130 12.91 -1.32 -19.00
C ASP A 130 13.83 -2.38 -18.33
N PRO A 131 14.47 -3.26 -19.12
CA PRO A 131 15.46 -4.20 -18.57
C PRO A 131 16.60 -3.52 -17.82
N ALA A 132 16.97 -2.28 -18.17
CA ALA A 132 18.03 -1.54 -17.50
C ALA A 132 17.66 -1.20 -16.05
N TYR A 133 16.40 -0.82 -15.78
CA TYR A 133 15.91 -0.62 -14.41
C TYR A 133 15.88 -1.91 -13.61
N GLN A 134 15.57 -3.04 -14.25
CA GLN A 134 15.59 -4.35 -13.59
C GLN A 134 17.01 -4.72 -13.16
N THR A 135 17.99 -4.58 -14.07
CA THR A 135 19.41 -4.77 -13.76
C THR A 135 19.87 -3.83 -12.65
N PHE A 136 19.56 -2.53 -12.78
CA PHE A 136 19.88 -1.53 -11.76
C PHE A 136 19.30 -1.90 -10.39
N SER A 137 18.03 -2.33 -10.35
CA SER A 137 17.36 -2.73 -9.10
C SER A 137 18.06 -3.92 -8.46
N SER A 138 18.43 -4.94 -9.24
CA SER A 138 19.18 -6.10 -8.77
C SER A 138 20.54 -5.71 -8.18
N GLU A 139 21.29 -4.82 -8.85
CA GLU A 139 22.55 -4.29 -8.32
C GLU A 139 22.36 -3.52 -7.01
N GLN A 140 21.27 -2.74 -6.88
CA GLN A 140 20.96 -2.06 -5.62
C GLN A 140 20.69 -3.06 -4.50
N TYR A 141 19.92 -4.13 -4.76
CA TYR A 141 19.63 -5.16 -3.77
C TYR A 141 20.90 -5.88 -3.31
N GLU A 142 21.83 -6.18 -4.21
CA GLU A 142 23.14 -6.77 -3.87
C GLU A 142 23.95 -5.85 -2.96
N ARG A 143 24.02 -4.55 -3.28
CA ARG A 143 24.72 -3.56 -2.43
C ARG A 143 24.07 -3.44 -1.05
N GLN A 144 22.74 -3.46 -1.00
CA GLN A 144 21.98 -3.39 0.25
C GLN A 144 22.22 -4.64 1.11
N ARG A 145 22.25 -5.83 0.50
CA ARG A 145 22.60 -7.10 1.16
C ARG A 145 24.03 -7.12 1.70
N ALA A 146 24.97 -6.51 0.99
CA ALA A 146 26.37 -6.44 1.40
C ALA A 146 26.59 -5.55 2.64
N GLU A 147 25.70 -4.61 2.91
CA GLU A 147 25.77 -3.70 4.06
C GLU A 147 24.47 -3.72 4.88
N PRO A 148 24.14 -4.85 5.54
CA PRO A 148 22.89 -5.00 6.30
C PRO A 148 22.89 -4.16 7.59
N VAL A 149 21.75 -4.10 8.27
CA VAL A 149 21.70 -3.62 9.66
C VAL A 149 22.56 -4.52 10.56
N SER A 150 23.08 -3.98 11.65
CA SER A 150 23.75 -4.80 12.68
C SER A 150 22.74 -5.74 13.36
N ASP A 151 23.18 -6.90 13.87
CA ASP A 151 22.31 -7.83 14.60
C ASP A 151 21.64 -7.18 15.82
N PHE A 152 22.39 -6.31 16.51
CA PHE A 152 21.88 -5.53 17.62
C PHE A 152 20.71 -4.64 17.19
N ASP A 153 20.86 -3.89 16.10
CA ASP A 153 19.80 -3.03 15.60
C ASP A 153 18.64 -3.83 15.02
N LYS A 154 18.92 -4.94 14.31
CA LYS A 154 17.89 -5.86 13.80
C LYS A 154 16.99 -6.37 14.92
N LYS A 155 17.58 -6.79 16.06
CA LYS A 155 16.83 -7.19 17.25
C LYS A 155 16.03 -6.02 17.81
N ARG A 156 16.67 -4.86 17.99
CA ARG A 156 16.04 -3.64 18.51
C ARG A 156 14.82 -3.20 17.70
N PHE A 157 14.87 -3.26 16.37
CA PHE A 157 13.74 -2.89 15.50
C PHE A 157 12.60 -3.90 15.52
N ASN A 158 12.88 -5.18 15.81
CA ASN A 158 11.88 -6.23 15.85
C ASN A 158 11.24 -6.44 17.23
N ASP A 159 11.95 -6.20 18.33
CA ASP A 159 11.44 -6.43 19.69
C ASP A 159 10.41 -5.40 20.13
N ASN A 160 10.56 -4.13 19.70
CA ASN A 160 9.68 -3.02 20.13
C ASN A 160 9.24 -2.17 18.92
N PRO A 161 8.54 -2.76 17.93
CA PRO A 161 8.17 -2.06 16.70
C PRO A 161 7.19 -0.90 16.94
N GLU A 162 6.34 -0.98 17.97
CA GLU A 162 5.35 0.04 18.36
C GLU A 162 6.00 1.36 18.79
N LYS A 163 7.19 1.27 19.40
CA LYS A 163 7.95 2.43 19.84
C LYS A 163 8.25 3.37 18.68
N TRP A 164 8.61 2.82 17.51
CA TRP A 164 8.98 3.62 16.34
C TRP A 164 7.79 4.34 15.74
N TRP A 165 6.63 3.68 15.66
CA TRP A 165 5.39 4.33 15.24
C TRP A 165 4.91 5.40 16.24
N ASN A 166 5.05 5.15 17.54
CA ASN A 166 4.76 6.16 18.57
C ASN A 166 5.64 7.41 18.42
N ILE A 167 6.95 7.22 18.16
CA ILE A 167 7.87 8.33 17.90
C ILE A 167 7.48 9.06 16.61
N PHE A 168 7.16 8.32 15.54
CA PHE A 168 6.75 8.87 14.27
C PHE A 168 5.53 9.78 14.42
N TYR A 169 4.45 9.32 15.05
CA TYR A 169 3.23 10.12 15.22
C TYR A 169 3.41 11.25 16.25
N LYS A 170 4.23 11.06 17.28
CA LYS A 170 4.61 12.15 18.20
C LYS A 170 5.27 13.30 17.44
N ASN A 171 6.17 13.00 16.52
CA ASN A 171 6.96 14.00 15.79
C ASN A 171 6.17 14.63 14.65
N ASN A 172 5.39 13.85 13.90
CA ASN A 172 4.76 14.32 12.67
C ASN A 172 3.29 14.72 12.82
N LYS A 173 2.59 14.20 13.84
CA LYS A 173 1.16 14.45 14.10
C LYS A 173 0.30 14.19 12.85
N THR A 174 -0.67 15.07 12.56
CA THR A 174 -1.59 15.02 11.41
C THR A 174 -1.00 15.60 10.11
N ASN A 175 0.23 16.13 10.14
CA ASN A 175 0.80 16.88 9.00
C ASN A 175 1.54 16.02 7.97
N PHE A 176 1.70 14.72 8.25
CA PHE A 176 2.53 13.86 7.40
C PHE A 176 1.79 13.33 6.18
N PHE A 177 0.68 12.64 6.43
CA PHE A 177 -0.13 12.01 5.41
C PHE A 177 -1.27 12.94 5.02
N LYS A 178 -1.61 12.95 3.74
CA LYS A 178 -2.77 13.68 3.21
C LYS A 178 -4.02 12.80 3.29
N ASN A 179 -5.18 13.44 3.34
CA ASN A 179 -6.45 12.74 3.32
C ASN A 179 -6.62 11.94 2.02
N ARG A 180 -6.97 10.66 2.16
CA ARG A 180 -7.05 9.70 1.06
C ARG A 180 -8.42 9.72 0.39
N LYS A 181 -8.87 10.91 -0.03
CA LYS A 181 -10.18 11.14 -0.67
C LYS A 181 -10.42 10.30 -1.93
N TRP A 182 -9.34 9.80 -2.53
CA TRP A 182 -9.35 8.97 -3.74
C TRP A 182 -9.71 7.50 -3.48
N LEU A 183 -9.72 7.02 -2.22
CA LEU A 183 -9.93 5.60 -1.94
C LEU A 183 -11.27 5.08 -2.46
N ALA A 184 -12.33 5.89 -2.47
CA ALA A 184 -13.62 5.46 -3.04
C ALA A 184 -13.60 5.30 -4.58
N GLN A 185 -12.61 5.88 -5.28
CA GLN A 185 -12.44 5.66 -6.72
C GLN A 185 -11.74 4.34 -7.03
N GLU A 186 -10.87 3.89 -6.12
CA GLU A 186 -10.16 2.60 -6.21
C GLU A 186 -10.99 1.49 -5.57
N PHE A 187 -11.72 1.77 -4.50
CA PHE A 187 -12.57 0.81 -3.81
C PHE A 187 -14.01 1.34 -3.77
N PRO A 188 -14.81 1.12 -4.83
CA PRO A 188 -16.17 1.66 -4.95
C PRO A 188 -17.07 1.32 -3.76
N VAL A 189 -16.86 0.16 -3.13
CA VAL A 189 -17.57 -0.25 -1.91
C VAL A 189 -17.52 0.81 -0.80
N LEU A 190 -16.43 1.60 -0.68
CA LEU A 190 -16.35 2.70 0.28
C LEU A 190 -17.32 3.84 -0.03
N GLY A 191 -17.64 4.05 -1.31
CA GLY A 191 -18.71 4.96 -1.72
C GLY A 191 -20.08 4.37 -1.43
N GLU A 192 -20.29 3.09 -1.77
CA GLU A 192 -21.55 2.38 -1.55
C GLU A 192 -21.96 2.42 -0.07
N VAL A 193 -21.10 1.97 0.86
CA VAL A 193 -21.44 1.91 2.29
C VAL A 193 -21.78 3.28 2.92
N THR A 194 -21.44 4.38 2.24
CA THR A 194 -21.73 5.74 2.72
C THR A 194 -23.09 6.28 2.26
N LYS A 195 -23.77 5.65 1.30
CA LYS A 195 -25.06 6.13 0.76
C LYS A 195 -26.19 6.03 1.77
N GLU A 196 -27.19 6.91 1.66
CA GLU A 196 -28.29 7.01 2.64
C GLU A 196 -29.15 5.74 2.74
N ASP A 197 -29.34 5.06 1.62
CA ASP A 197 -30.15 3.85 1.43
C ASP A 197 -29.39 2.54 1.64
N SER A 198 -28.10 2.62 2.00
CA SER A 198 -27.30 1.42 2.25
C SER A 198 -27.63 0.75 3.57
N ALA A 199 -27.50 -0.57 3.59
CA ALA A 199 -27.62 -1.37 4.81
C ALA A 199 -26.62 -0.89 5.88
N PRO A 200 -26.91 -1.09 7.19
CA PRO A 200 -25.94 -0.87 8.24
C PRO A 200 -24.65 -1.65 7.97
N ALA A 201 -23.51 -0.98 8.13
CA ALA A 201 -22.21 -1.55 7.77
C ALA A 201 -21.15 -1.19 8.81
N VAL A 202 -20.23 -2.12 9.04
CA VAL A 202 -19.06 -1.90 9.90
C VAL A 202 -17.80 -1.92 9.05
N VAL A 203 -17.07 -0.81 9.06
CA VAL A 203 -15.76 -0.67 8.41
C VAL A 203 -14.67 -0.66 9.46
N LEU A 204 -13.70 -1.58 9.38
CA LEU A 204 -12.51 -1.60 10.22
C LEU A 204 -11.30 -1.10 9.42
N GLU A 205 -10.75 0.06 9.75
CA GLU A 205 -9.44 0.50 9.25
C GLU A 205 -8.34 -0.04 10.17
N VAL A 206 -7.46 -0.87 9.62
CA VAL A 206 -6.27 -1.40 10.30
C VAL A 206 -5.08 -0.52 9.96
N GLY A 207 -4.35 -0.04 10.98
CA GLY A 207 -3.28 0.94 10.83
C GLY A 207 -3.80 2.31 10.37
N ALA A 208 -4.84 2.81 11.05
CA ALA A 208 -5.56 4.03 10.70
C ALA A 208 -4.72 5.32 10.77
N GLY A 209 -3.59 5.29 11.48
CA GLY A 209 -2.70 6.43 11.64
C GLY A 209 -3.41 7.63 12.26
N ALA A 210 -3.34 8.78 11.60
CA ALA A 210 -4.03 9.99 12.04
C ALA A 210 -5.49 10.09 11.51
N GLY A 211 -6.06 9.00 10.98
CA GLY A 211 -7.44 8.96 10.47
C GLY A 211 -7.60 9.53 9.04
N ASN A 212 -6.52 9.59 8.26
CA ASN A 212 -6.53 10.17 6.92
C ASN A 212 -7.40 9.42 5.90
N SER A 213 -7.86 8.19 6.20
CA SER A 213 -8.89 7.48 5.42
C SER A 213 -10.24 7.50 6.14
N ALA A 214 -10.26 7.16 7.43
CA ALA A 214 -11.48 7.17 8.26
C ALA A 214 -12.27 8.49 8.19
N PHE A 215 -11.62 9.65 8.34
CA PHE A 215 -12.34 10.93 8.34
C PHE A 215 -12.94 11.30 6.98
N PRO A 216 -12.25 11.13 5.83
CA PRO A 216 -12.91 11.27 4.53
C PRO A 216 -14.13 10.36 4.32
N ILE A 217 -14.07 9.10 4.79
CA ILE A 217 -15.22 8.19 4.72
C ILE A 217 -16.36 8.72 5.60
N LEU A 218 -16.05 9.13 6.83
CA LEU A 218 -17.01 9.69 7.78
C LEU A 218 -17.65 10.99 7.26
N GLN A 219 -16.88 11.86 6.61
CA GLN A 219 -17.39 13.10 6.02
C GLN A 219 -18.37 12.86 4.88
N ASN A 220 -18.19 11.78 4.11
CA ASN A 220 -19.09 11.41 3.02
C ASN A 220 -20.31 10.59 3.48
N ARG A 221 -20.35 10.19 4.76
CA ARG A 221 -21.39 9.34 5.33
C ARG A 221 -22.76 10.02 5.32
N LYS A 222 -23.69 9.40 4.59
CA LYS A 222 -25.14 9.61 4.68
C LYS A 222 -25.86 8.40 5.29
N ASN A 223 -25.25 7.21 5.21
CA ASN A 223 -25.73 5.99 5.86
C ASN A 223 -25.75 6.13 7.38
N LYS A 224 -26.95 6.16 7.99
CA LYS A 224 -27.10 6.28 9.45
C LYS A 224 -26.63 5.03 10.21
N GLY A 225 -26.54 3.88 9.55
CA GLY A 225 -26.07 2.62 10.12
C GLY A 225 -24.58 2.35 9.90
N LEU A 226 -23.83 3.23 9.21
CA LEU A 226 -22.39 3.05 9.02
C LEU A 226 -21.62 3.38 10.31
N LYS A 227 -20.81 2.43 10.77
CA LYS A 227 -19.87 2.56 11.88
C LYS A 227 -18.44 2.27 11.43
N ILE A 228 -17.50 3.11 11.85
CA ILE A 228 -16.08 2.98 11.55
C ILE A 228 -15.32 2.61 12.82
N HIS A 229 -14.51 1.55 12.77
CA HIS A 229 -13.51 1.23 13.77
C HIS A 229 -12.13 1.56 13.18
N ALA A 230 -11.42 2.52 13.77
CA ALA A 230 -10.12 2.99 13.32
C ALA A 230 -9.03 2.52 14.29
N CYS A 231 -8.39 1.40 13.97
CA CYS A 231 -7.42 0.77 14.84
C CYS A 231 -6.00 1.06 14.39
N ASP A 232 -5.10 1.36 15.32
CA ASP A 232 -3.67 1.51 15.02
C ASP A 232 -2.80 0.90 16.12
N PHE A 233 -1.63 0.41 15.74
CA PHE A 233 -0.67 -0.15 16.69
C PHE A 233 -0.05 0.94 17.59
N SER A 234 -0.03 2.19 17.12
CA SER A 234 0.45 3.35 17.86
C SER A 234 -0.64 4.00 18.70
N LYS A 235 -0.43 4.01 20.02
CA LYS A 235 -1.26 4.84 20.93
C LYS A 235 -1.25 6.33 20.56
N LYS A 236 -0.14 6.83 20.01
CA LYS A 236 -0.06 8.23 19.56
C LYS A 236 -0.88 8.50 18.31
N ALA A 237 -0.99 7.54 17.39
CA ALA A 237 -1.91 7.63 16.27
C ALA A 237 -3.37 7.69 16.74
N VAL A 238 -3.76 6.78 17.64
CA VAL A 238 -5.10 6.71 18.21
C VAL A 238 -5.49 7.99 18.97
N GLU A 239 -4.56 8.54 19.77
CA GLU A 239 -4.75 9.85 20.42
C GLU A 239 -5.09 10.95 19.40
N LEU A 240 -4.37 11.02 18.27
CA LEU A 240 -4.63 12.02 17.22
C LEU A 240 -6.01 11.87 16.57
N ILE A 241 -6.50 10.63 16.39
CA ILE A 241 -7.84 10.38 15.87
C ILE A 241 -8.89 10.85 16.88
N ARG A 242 -8.73 10.50 18.16
CA ARG A 242 -9.68 10.88 19.23
C ARG A 242 -9.70 12.40 19.49
N GLU A 243 -8.62 13.10 19.21
CA GLU A 243 -8.52 14.57 19.30
C GLU A 243 -9.07 15.31 18.06
N HIS A 244 -9.43 14.60 17.00
CA HIS A 244 -9.91 15.21 15.77
C HIS A 244 -11.32 15.81 15.94
N GLU A 245 -11.59 16.96 15.32
CA GLU A 245 -12.86 17.69 15.48
C GLU A 245 -14.10 16.93 15.00
N LEU A 246 -13.92 15.99 14.06
CA LEU A 246 -14.97 15.13 13.53
C LEU A 246 -15.10 13.80 14.28
N TYR A 247 -14.34 13.61 15.37
CA TYR A 247 -14.44 12.39 16.17
C TYR A 247 -15.77 12.38 16.94
N ASP A 248 -16.62 11.42 16.58
CA ASP A 248 -17.90 11.17 17.24
C ASP A 248 -17.99 9.67 17.58
N PRO A 249 -17.98 9.27 18.87
CA PRO A 249 -18.02 7.87 19.27
C PRO A 249 -19.29 7.13 18.83
N GLU A 250 -20.35 7.83 18.41
CA GLU A 250 -21.53 7.21 17.79
C GLU A 250 -21.17 6.57 16.44
N PHE A 251 -20.29 7.19 15.66
CA PHE A 251 -20.00 6.81 14.27
C PHE A 251 -18.58 6.30 14.05
N ILE A 252 -17.63 6.71 14.89
CA ILE A 252 -16.22 6.30 14.80
C ILE A 252 -15.64 5.94 16.17
N GLN A 253 -15.07 4.75 16.28
CA GLN A 253 -14.35 4.30 17.46
C GLN A 253 -12.88 4.10 17.09
N ALA A 254 -11.95 4.65 17.87
CA ALA A 254 -10.53 4.50 17.61
C ALA A 254 -9.83 3.82 18.76
N ASP A 255 -9.06 2.76 18.50
CA ASP A 255 -8.46 1.91 19.53
C ASP A 255 -7.06 1.44 19.18
N VAL A 256 -6.26 1.20 20.21
CA VAL A 256 -4.94 0.58 20.04
C VAL A 256 -5.15 -0.91 19.79
N TRP A 257 -4.63 -1.40 18.67
CA TRP A 257 -4.72 -2.82 18.34
C TRP A 257 -3.54 -3.26 17.47
N ASP A 258 -2.93 -4.38 17.85
CA ASP A 258 -2.00 -5.10 16.99
C ASP A 258 -2.78 -6.11 16.17
N VAL A 259 -2.81 -5.96 14.85
CA VAL A 259 -3.47 -6.91 13.95
C VAL A 259 -2.90 -8.32 14.09
N ALA A 260 -1.65 -8.46 14.50
CA ALA A 260 -0.98 -9.73 14.75
C ALA A 260 -1.03 -10.15 16.23
N ALA A 261 -1.90 -9.56 17.05
CA ALA A 261 -2.07 -9.94 18.44
C ALA A 261 -2.38 -11.44 18.59
N SER A 262 -1.75 -12.05 19.58
CA SER A 262 -1.92 -13.47 19.90
C SER A 262 -3.34 -13.73 20.43
N PRO A 263 -3.94 -14.92 20.19
CA PRO A 263 -5.25 -15.27 20.74
C PRO A 263 -5.34 -15.22 22.28
N GLU A 264 -4.21 -15.31 22.97
CA GLU A 264 -4.10 -15.19 24.44
C GLU A 264 -4.13 -13.73 24.93
N SER A 265 -4.11 -12.76 24.00
CA SER A 265 -4.23 -11.34 24.32
C SER A 265 -5.66 -10.98 24.73
N GLU A 266 -5.86 -9.77 25.24
CA GLU A 266 -7.18 -9.24 25.55
C GLU A 266 -8.15 -9.36 24.37
N ASN A 267 -9.43 -9.63 24.66
CA ASN A 267 -10.49 -9.86 23.66
C ASN A 267 -10.13 -10.98 22.65
N GLY A 268 -9.32 -11.97 23.04
CA GLY A 268 -8.92 -13.06 22.18
C GLY A 268 -8.06 -12.63 20.98
N GLY A 269 -7.31 -11.53 21.11
CA GLY A 269 -6.53 -10.92 20.02
C GLY A 269 -7.34 -10.05 19.06
N LEU A 270 -8.65 -9.88 19.27
CA LEU A 270 -9.51 -9.03 18.43
C LEU A 270 -9.49 -7.56 18.91
N PRO A 271 -9.79 -6.59 18.03
CA PRO A 271 -9.81 -5.19 18.42
C PRO A 271 -10.90 -4.92 19.47
N PRO A 272 -10.71 -3.94 20.38
CA PRO A 272 -11.72 -3.60 21.39
C PRO A 272 -13.09 -3.30 20.76
N GLY A 273 -14.14 -3.90 21.32
CA GLY A 273 -15.52 -3.70 20.86
C GLY A 273 -15.90 -4.40 19.55
N ILE A 274 -14.97 -5.14 18.93
CA ILE A 274 -15.23 -5.97 17.74
C ILE A 274 -15.37 -7.44 18.14
N LYS A 275 -16.38 -8.10 17.56
CA LYS A 275 -16.64 -9.54 17.71
C LYS A 275 -16.24 -10.28 16.44
N GLU A 276 -16.11 -11.60 16.53
CA GLU A 276 -15.97 -12.42 15.33
C GLU A 276 -17.17 -12.26 14.40
N GLY A 277 -16.92 -12.26 13.08
CA GLY A 277 -17.97 -12.17 12.07
C GLY A 277 -18.83 -10.90 12.19
N SER A 278 -18.26 -9.77 12.59
CA SER A 278 -19.02 -8.53 12.81
C SER A 278 -18.64 -7.39 11.86
N VAL A 279 -17.54 -7.50 11.13
CA VAL A 279 -17.04 -6.49 10.20
C VAL A 279 -17.43 -6.83 8.76
N ASP A 280 -17.92 -5.84 8.01
CA ASP A 280 -18.29 -5.99 6.60
C ASP A 280 -17.09 -5.69 5.69
N VAL A 281 -16.33 -4.64 6.01
CA VAL A 281 -15.17 -4.18 5.22
C VAL A 281 -13.96 -3.94 6.12
N VAL A 282 -12.83 -4.55 5.80
CA VAL A 282 -11.53 -4.29 6.42
C VAL A 282 -10.67 -3.48 5.45
N LEU A 283 -10.20 -2.32 5.86
CA LEU A 283 -9.32 -1.45 5.08
C LEU A 283 -7.87 -1.59 5.58
N MET A 284 -6.96 -2.00 4.70
CA MET A 284 -5.53 -2.20 4.98
C MET A 284 -4.67 -1.45 3.96
N ILE A 285 -4.28 -0.22 4.28
CA ILE A 285 -3.56 0.68 3.35
C ILE A 285 -2.18 1.04 3.92
N PHE A 286 -1.12 0.48 3.34
CA PHE A 286 0.28 0.64 3.73
C PHE A 286 0.59 0.19 5.17
N ILE A 287 0.02 -0.96 5.57
CA ILE A 287 0.14 -1.46 6.95
C ILE A 287 0.72 -2.87 6.99
N PHE A 288 0.45 -3.70 5.99
CA PHE A 288 0.86 -5.10 5.99
C PHE A 288 2.37 -5.21 5.76
N SER A 289 2.94 -4.29 4.98
CA SER A 289 4.39 -4.13 4.83
C SER A 289 5.10 -3.72 6.11
N ALA A 290 4.42 -3.13 7.10
CA ALA A 290 5.06 -2.73 8.35
C ALA A 290 5.24 -3.91 9.34
N LEU A 291 4.54 -5.01 9.08
CA LEU A 291 4.62 -6.25 9.86
C LEU A 291 5.92 -6.99 9.57
N ASN A 292 6.45 -7.69 10.56
CA ASN A 292 7.47 -8.70 10.33
C ASN A 292 6.84 -9.87 9.56
N PRO A 293 7.56 -10.53 8.62
CA PRO A 293 7.04 -11.70 7.91
C PRO A 293 6.46 -12.80 8.81
N LYS A 294 6.98 -12.97 10.03
CA LYS A 294 6.47 -13.93 11.03
C LYS A 294 5.09 -13.57 11.60
N GLN A 295 4.63 -12.34 11.41
CA GLN A 295 3.35 -11.83 11.94
C GLN A 295 2.20 -11.95 10.93
N TRP A 296 2.48 -12.22 9.65
CA TRP A 296 1.46 -12.24 8.60
C TRP A 296 0.41 -13.32 8.80
N ASP A 297 0.82 -14.52 9.22
CA ASP A 297 -0.12 -15.61 9.51
C ASP A 297 -1.17 -15.21 10.54
N GLN A 298 -0.72 -14.68 11.68
CA GLN A 298 -1.61 -14.25 12.74
C GLN A 298 -2.48 -13.06 12.31
N ALA A 299 -1.91 -12.12 11.56
CA ALA A 299 -2.67 -10.98 11.03
C ALA A 299 -3.80 -11.43 10.09
N VAL A 300 -3.53 -12.35 9.16
CA VAL A 300 -4.55 -12.91 8.24
C VAL A 300 -5.61 -13.68 9.03
N LYS A 301 -5.22 -14.48 10.04
CA LYS A 301 -6.16 -15.18 10.93
C LYS A 301 -7.08 -14.21 11.69
N ASN A 302 -6.55 -13.13 12.25
CA ASN A 302 -7.35 -12.15 12.96
C ASN A 302 -8.28 -11.36 12.00
N VAL A 303 -7.81 -10.97 10.82
CA VAL A 303 -8.65 -10.33 9.78
C VAL A 303 -9.78 -11.27 9.34
N TRP A 304 -9.49 -12.56 9.16
CA TRP A 304 -10.50 -13.58 8.86
C TRP A 304 -11.56 -13.69 9.95
N ARG A 305 -11.14 -13.69 11.22
CA ARG A 305 -12.05 -13.81 12.38
C ARG A 305 -13.00 -12.63 12.48
N VAL A 306 -12.53 -11.39 12.32
CA VAL A 306 -13.41 -10.20 12.43
C VAL A 306 -14.41 -10.09 11.28
N LEU A 307 -14.05 -10.54 10.08
CA LEU A 307 -14.90 -10.42 8.89
C LEU A 307 -16.12 -11.35 8.93
N LYS A 308 -17.27 -10.81 8.55
CA LYS A 308 -18.45 -11.59 8.17
C LYS A 308 -18.13 -12.47 6.94
N PRO A 309 -18.71 -13.66 6.82
CA PRO A 309 -18.77 -14.37 5.53
C PRO A 309 -19.31 -13.45 4.42
N GLY A 310 -18.61 -13.34 3.30
CA GLY A 310 -18.90 -12.39 2.22
C GLY A 310 -18.28 -11.00 2.40
N GLY A 311 -17.74 -10.68 3.59
CA GLY A 311 -17.03 -9.44 3.85
C GLY A 311 -15.69 -9.35 3.11
N GLN A 312 -15.19 -8.12 2.94
CA GLN A 312 -14.07 -7.83 2.04
C GLN A 312 -12.89 -7.16 2.76
N VAL A 313 -11.68 -7.47 2.30
CA VAL A 313 -10.45 -6.74 2.63
C VAL A 313 -10.07 -5.87 1.44
N LEU A 314 -9.94 -4.57 1.67
CA LEU A 314 -9.44 -3.59 0.72
C LEU A 314 -7.97 -3.36 1.00
N PHE A 315 -7.12 -3.86 0.12
CA PHE A 315 -5.69 -3.95 0.36
C PHE A 315 -4.92 -3.05 -0.59
N ARG A 316 -3.99 -2.26 -0.04
CA ARG A 316 -2.98 -1.56 -0.84
C ARG A 316 -1.65 -1.46 -0.10
N ASP A 317 -0.56 -1.91 -0.70
CA ASP A 317 0.75 -1.87 -0.07
C ASP A 317 1.92 -1.72 -1.06
N TYR A 318 3.17 -1.71 -0.60
CA TYR A 318 4.36 -1.55 -1.44
C TYR A 318 4.68 -2.81 -2.24
N GLY A 319 4.97 -2.64 -3.53
CA GLY A 319 5.45 -3.70 -4.41
C GLY A 319 6.96 -3.67 -4.62
N ARG A 320 7.55 -4.82 -4.91
CA ARG A 320 8.97 -4.97 -5.25
C ARG A 320 9.35 -4.12 -6.46
N GLY A 321 10.54 -3.54 -6.44
CA GLY A 321 11.02 -2.60 -7.47
C GLY A 321 10.55 -1.16 -7.30
N ASP A 322 9.76 -0.84 -6.26
CA ASP A 322 9.41 0.54 -5.93
C ASP A 322 10.66 1.38 -5.65
N LEU A 323 10.63 2.65 -6.05
CA LEU A 323 11.73 3.60 -5.83
C LEU A 323 12.20 3.60 -4.36
N ALA A 324 11.28 3.49 -3.40
CA ALA A 324 11.63 3.48 -1.99
C ALA A 324 12.50 2.28 -1.61
N GLN A 325 12.33 1.13 -2.29
CA GLN A 325 13.14 -0.07 -2.09
C GLN A 325 14.54 0.12 -2.68
N VAL A 326 14.61 0.44 -3.97
CA VAL A 326 15.89 0.49 -4.72
C VAL A 326 16.85 1.55 -4.18
N ARG A 327 16.32 2.59 -3.51
CA ARG A 327 17.12 3.70 -2.99
C ARG A 327 17.58 3.54 -1.54
N PHE A 328 17.28 2.42 -0.87
CA PHE A 328 17.72 2.22 0.50
C PHE A 328 19.23 2.37 0.59
N LYS A 329 19.66 3.19 1.56
CA LYS A 329 21.07 3.36 1.89
C LYS A 329 21.53 2.16 2.70
N LYS A 330 22.86 2.02 2.83
CA LYS A 330 23.48 1.03 3.70
C LYS A 330 23.00 1.05 5.14
N GLY A 331 23.05 -0.11 5.80
CA GLY A 331 22.59 -0.29 7.17
C GLY A 331 21.08 -0.18 7.31
N ARG A 332 20.32 -0.59 6.28
CA ARG A 332 18.84 -0.57 6.25
C ARG A 332 18.21 -1.90 5.87
N TYR A 333 18.94 -2.74 5.14
CA TYR A 333 18.52 -4.09 4.80
C TYR A 333 18.46 -4.95 6.07
N MET A 334 17.32 -5.60 6.33
CA MET A 334 17.16 -6.52 7.46
C MET A 334 17.08 -7.97 6.99
N GLU A 335 16.22 -8.24 6.00
CA GLU A 335 16.00 -9.53 5.34
C GLU A 335 15.57 -9.27 3.89
N GLU A 336 15.45 -10.31 3.07
CA GLU A 336 15.03 -10.14 1.67
C GLU A 336 13.69 -9.40 1.62
N ASN A 337 13.63 -8.36 0.78
CA ASN A 337 12.51 -7.43 0.68
C ASN A 337 12.09 -6.70 1.98
N PHE A 338 12.79 -6.89 3.11
CA PHE A 338 12.43 -6.31 4.41
C PHE A 338 13.49 -5.34 4.93
N TYR A 339 13.07 -4.11 5.20
CA TYR A 339 13.95 -2.99 5.50
C TYR A 339 13.49 -2.20 6.72
N VAL A 340 14.43 -1.49 7.33
CA VAL A 340 14.14 -0.41 8.29
C VAL A 340 14.29 0.96 7.63
N ARG A 341 13.37 1.88 7.94
CA ARG A 341 13.37 3.26 7.46
C ARG A 341 14.21 4.17 8.35
N GLY A 342 14.42 5.40 7.88
CA GLY A 342 15.20 6.42 8.59
C GLY A 342 14.66 6.76 9.99
N ASP A 343 13.36 6.61 10.20
CA ASP A 343 12.65 6.84 11.47
C ASP A 343 12.57 5.59 12.37
N GLY A 344 13.15 4.46 11.94
CA GLY A 344 13.13 3.19 12.66
C GLY A 344 11.88 2.33 12.41
N THR A 345 10.90 2.83 11.65
CA THR A 345 9.76 2.00 11.22
C THR A 345 10.20 1.00 10.17
N ARG A 346 9.50 -0.13 10.05
CA ARG A 346 9.85 -1.22 9.12
C ARG A 346 8.99 -1.14 7.86
N VAL A 347 9.48 -1.72 6.77
CA VAL A 347 8.74 -1.87 5.52
C VAL A 347 9.19 -3.10 4.76
N TYR A 348 8.22 -3.84 4.24
CA TYR A 348 8.37 -4.94 3.31
C TYR A 348 7.91 -4.52 1.90
N PHE A 349 8.49 -5.12 0.85
CA PHE A 349 8.08 -4.91 -0.54
C PHE A 349 7.65 -6.22 -1.17
N PHE A 350 6.35 -6.35 -1.42
CA PHE A 350 5.76 -7.62 -1.83
C PHE A 350 5.95 -7.92 -3.31
N GLU A 351 6.02 -9.21 -3.63
CA GLU A 351 5.68 -9.69 -4.97
C GLU A 351 4.18 -10.02 -5.04
N LYS A 352 3.63 -10.08 -6.26
CA LYS A 352 2.20 -10.34 -6.44
C LYS A 352 1.88 -11.75 -5.99
N GLU A 353 2.67 -12.71 -6.48
CA GLU A 353 2.51 -14.14 -6.26
C GLU A 353 2.60 -14.44 -4.76
N GLU A 354 3.51 -13.79 -4.04
CA GLU A 354 3.64 -13.90 -2.59
C GLU A 354 2.36 -13.49 -1.86
N LEU A 355 1.72 -12.37 -2.23
CA LEU A 355 0.45 -11.97 -1.63
C LEU A 355 -0.70 -12.90 -2.02
N GLU A 356 -0.72 -13.42 -3.26
CA GLU A 356 -1.71 -14.41 -3.68
C GLU A 356 -1.58 -15.71 -2.85
N GLU A 357 -0.35 -16.16 -2.57
CA GLU A 357 -0.11 -17.28 -1.66
C GLU A 357 -0.52 -16.95 -0.22
N ILE A 358 -0.19 -15.75 0.25
CA ILE A 358 -0.49 -15.33 1.61
C ILE A 358 -1.98 -15.32 1.86
N TRP A 359 -2.72 -14.58 1.04
CA TRP A 359 -4.15 -14.39 1.22
C TRP A 359 -4.96 -15.59 0.72
N GLY A 360 -4.42 -16.39 -0.20
CA GLY A 360 -5.02 -17.66 -0.67
C GLY A 360 -4.86 -18.84 0.29
N GLY A 361 -4.26 -18.64 1.48
CA GLY A 361 -4.19 -19.67 2.53
C GLY A 361 -3.13 -20.75 2.30
N LYS A 362 -2.19 -20.54 1.35
CA LYS A 362 -1.05 -21.45 1.18
C LYS A 362 -0.05 -21.25 2.31
N GLN A 363 0.51 -22.35 2.82
CA GLN A 363 1.64 -22.28 3.74
C GLN A 363 2.83 -21.67 3.00
N ARG A 364 3.60 -20.83 3.70
CA ARG A 364 4.80 -20.22 3.13
C ARG A 364 5.75 -21.35 2.73
N SER A 365 6.04 -21.49 1.44
CA SER A 365 7.13 -22.36 1.01
C SER A 365 8.42 -21.78 1.59
N SER A 366 9.19 -22.59 2.31
CA SER A 366 10.49 -22.19 2.83
C SER A 366 11.46 -22.04 1.65
N HIS A 367 11.41 -20.93 0.93
CA HIS A 367 12.43 -20.63 -0.06
C HIS A 367 13.69 -20.11 0.65
N SER A 368 14.73 -20.93 0.55
CA SER A 368 16.15 -20.77 0.91
C SER A 368 16.58 -21.05 2.36
N GLU A 369 17.15 -22.25 2.57
CA GLU A 369 18.51 -22.38 3.09
C GLU A 369 19.24 -23.50 2.29
N THR A 370 20.39 -23.12 1.71
CA THR A 370 21.44 -23.97 1.10
C THR A 370 21.16 -24.71 -0.23
N ASP A 371 21.46 -24.05 -1.36
CA ASP A 371 22.06 -24.74 -2.51
C ASP A 371 23.56 -24.41 -2.52
N THR A 372 24.37 -25.35 -2.03
CA THR A 372 25.81 -25.39 -2.28
C THR A 372 26.07 -26.68 -3.04
N PRO A 373 26.57 -26.66 -4.29
CA PRO A 373 26.88 -27.88 -5.00
C PRO A 373 28.24 -28.39 -4.52
N SER A 374 28.24 -29.45 -3.73
CA SER A 374 29.46 -30.21 -3.42
C SER A 374 29.26 -31.69 -3.71
N GLY A 375 29.94 -32.15 -4.76
CA GLY A 375 30.72 -33.39 -4.74
C GLY A 375 29.97 -34.72 -4.83
N GLU A 376 30.22 -35.43 -5.92
CA GLU A 376 30.02 -36.87 -6.09
C GLU A 376 30.51 -37.71 -4.90
N GLN A 377 29.79 -38.79 -4.53
CA GLN A 377 30.34 -40.16 -4.43
C GLN A 377 29.29 -41.24 -4.04
N THR A 378 29.08 -42.16 -4.98
CA THR A 378 28.98 -43.64 -4.90
C THR A 378 28.09 -44.39 -3.89
N ASN A 379 27.14 -45.14 -4.47
CA ASN A 379 26.62 -46.50 -4.17
C ASN A 379 27.02 -47.23 -2.87
N GLY A 380 26.01 -47.79 -2.19
CA GLY A 380 26.14 -48.90 -1.24
C GLY A 380 24.79 -49.39 -0.72
N GLN A 381 24.39 -50.61 -1.10
CA GLN A 381 23.16 -51.31 -0.75
C GLN A 381 23.40 -52.19 0.50
N ALA A 382 22.50 -52.20 1.49
CA ALA A 382 22.42 -53.26 2.50
C ALA A 382 21.01 -53.32 3.15
N ASP A 383 20.50 -54.55 3.27
CA ASP A 383 19.19 -54.97 3.81
C ASP A 383 19.03 -54.77 5.33
N GLU A 384 17.81 -54.42 5.79
CA GLU A 384 17.37 -54.52 7.20
C GLU A 384 16.12 -55.43 7.36
N PRO A 385 15.97 -56.16 8.48
CA PRO A 385 15.02 -57.28 8.62
C PRO A 385 13.57 -56.89 9.06
N PRO A 386 12.57 -57.78 8.87
CA PRO A 386 11.14 -57.43 8.82
C PRO A 386 10.45 -57.16 10.17
N ALA A 387 11.15 -57.25 11.29
CA ALA A 387 10.53 -57.19 12.62
C ALA A 387 10.27 -55.74 13.13
N GLN A 388 10.88 -54.73 12.50
CA GLN A 388 10.66 -53.31 12.83
C GLN A 388 9.49 -52.68 12.03
N GLN A 389 8.97 -53.37 11.03
CA GLN A 389 7.90 -52.86 10.16
C GLN A 389 6.51 -52.94 10.80
N LEU A 390 6.30 -53.86 11.76
CA LEU A 390 5.02 -54.00 12.47
C LEU A 390 4.89 -53.05 13.67
N LEU A 391 6.00 -52.63 14.29
CA LEU A 391 5.96 -51.66 15.39
C LEU A 391 5.81 -50.21 14.89
N SER A 392 6.34 -49.91 13.70
CA SER A 392 6.16 -48.61 13.02
C SER A 392 4.71 -48.40 12.57
N LEU A 393 4.08 -49.41 11.97
CA LEU A 393 2.68 -49.33 11.50
C LEU A 393 1.65 -49.07 12.62
N GLN A 394 1.95 -49.46 13.86
CA GLN A 394 1.06 -49.20 15.00
C GLN A 394 1.26 -47.79 15.61
N LEU A 395 2.49 -47.26 15.58
CA LEU A 395 2.81 -45.91 16.03
C LEU A 395 2.36 -44.83 15.03
N ASP A 396 2.30 -45.16 13.74
CA ASP A 396 1.85 -44.25 12.70
C ASP A 396 0.34 -43.98 12.76
N LYS A 397 -0.47 -44.96 13.18
CA LYS A 397 -1.94 -44.80 13.28
C LYS A 397 -2.40 -43.90 14.43
N GLU A 398 -1.75 -43.97 15.58
CA GLU A 398 -2.06 -43.07 16.72
C GLU A 398 -1.49 -41.66 16.50
N ALA A 399 -0.41 -41.53 15.72
CA ALA A 399 0.15 -40.25 15.28
C ALA A 399 -0.66 -39.59 14.15
N GLU A 400 -1.33 -40.36 13.29
CA GLU A 400 -2.22 -39.83 12.25
C GLU A 400 -3.51 -39.24 12.83
N ASP A 401 -4.16 -39.93 13.79
CA ASP A 401 -5.39 -39.44 14.44
C ASP A 401 -5.14 -38.18 15.29
N SER A 402 -3.95 -38.07 15.90
CA SER A 402 -3.56 -36.87 16.66
C SER A 402 -3.01 -35.74 15.78
N ARG A 403 -2.50 -36.04 14.58
CA ARG A 403 -2.14 -35.03 13.56
C ARG A 403 -3.37 -34.46 12.84
N GLU A 404 -4.41 -35.24 12.56
CA GLU A 404 -5.62 -34.72 11.94
C GLU A 404 -6.32 -33.70 12.85
N VAL A 405 -6.38 -33.95 14.17
CA VAL A 405 -7.01 -33.02 15.12
C VAL A 405 -6.17 -31.76 15.38
N LEU A 406 -4.83 -31.83 15.36
CA LEU A 406 -3.93 -30.67 15.49
C LEU A 406 -3.74 -29.86 14.18
N SER A 407 -4.01 -30.47 13.02
CA SER A 407 -3.75 -29.84 11.72
C SER A 407 -4.72 -28.71 11.39
N THR A 408 -5.96 -28.77 11.88
CA THR A 408 -7.04 -27.85 11.50
C THR A 408 -6.92 -26.45 12.12
N GLU A 409 -6.28 -26.29 13.29
CA GLU A 409 -6.04 -24.97 13.91
C GLU A 409 -4.79 -24.26 13.36
N SER A 410 -3.89 -24.99 12.73
CA SER A 410 -2.60 -24.45 12.27
C SER A 410 -2.68 -23.74 10.91
N GLN A 411 -3.63 -24.11 10.06
CA GLN A 411 -3.67 -23.66 8.67
C GLN A 411 -4.15 -22.20 8.55
N ARG A 412 -3.47 -21.41 7.73
CA ARG A 412 -3.89 -20.05 7.40
C ARG A 412 -5.22 -20.13 6.62
N PRO A 413 -6.24 -19.33 6.97
CA PRO A 413 -7.48 -19.31 6.21
C PRO A 413 -7.25 -18.77 4.78
N ALA A 414 -8.06 -19.26 3.84
CA ALA A 414 -7.98 -18.88 2.44
C ALA A 414 -9.09 -17.89 2.07
N PHE A 415 -8.70 -16.67 1.68
CA PHE A 415 -9.60 -15.70 1.08
C PHE A 415 -9.71 -15.95 -0.43
N GLU A 416 -10.87 -15.60 -0.98
CA GLU A 416 -11.04 -15.47 -2.42
C GLU A 416 -10.35 -14.18 -2.90
N ILE A 417 -9.49 -14.31 -3.91
CA ILE A 417 -8.84 -13.17 -4.55
C ILE A 417 -9.82 -12.64 -5.60
N VAL A 418 -10.60 -11.63 -5.24
CA VAL A 418 -11.62 -11.04 -6.12
C VAL A 418 -10.98 -10.18 -7.20
N HIS A 419 -9.96 -9.41 -6.82
CA HIS A 419 -9.17 -8.61 -7.74
C HIS A 419 -7.74 -8.48 -7.22
N PHE A 420 -6.77 -8.48 -8.13
CA PHE A 420 -5.39 -8.14 -7.83
C PHE A 420 -4.78 -7.37 -9.00
N GLY A 421 -4.26 -6.17 -8.71
CA GLY A 421 -3.56 -5.32 -9.65
C GLY A 421 -2.21 -4.85 -9.11
N ILE A 422 -1.25 -4.66 -10.01
CA ILE A 422 0.01 -3.98 -9.72
C ILE A 422 -0.08 -2.57 -10.29
N ASP A 423 -0.12 -1.58 -9.41
CA ASP A 423 -0.18 -0.18 -9.78
C ASP A 423 1.25 0.36 -9.94
N ARG A 424 1.70 0.40 -11.21
CA ARG A 424 2.99 0.96 -11.60
C ARG A 424 2.81 2.37 -12.12
N ARG A 425 3.48 3.33 -11.47
CA ARG A 425 3.44 4.73 -11.90
C ARG A 425 4.83 5.30 -12.05
N MET A 426 5.00 6.17 -13.04
CA MET A 426 6.16 7.03 -13.11
C MET A 426 5.76 8.42 -12.64
N LEU A 427 6.22 8.80 -11.45
CA LEU A 427 6.14 10.17 -10.98
C LEU A 427 7.36 10.94 -11.48
N VAL A 428 7.20 12.22 -11.79
CA VAL A 428 8.31 13.06 -12.23
C VAL A 428 8.46 14.32 -11.39
N ASN A 429 9.71 14.64 -11.03
CA ASN A 429 10.05 15.96 -10.54
C ASN A 429 10.47 16.81 -11.73
N ARG A 430 9.57 17.70 -12.18
CA ARG A 430 9.80 18.54 -13.38
C ARG A 430 10.92 19.56 -13.18
N GLN A 431 11.07 20.09 -11.97
CA GLN A 431 12.10 21.09 -11.65
C GLN A 431 13.51 20.49 -11.72
N ARG A 432 13.67 19.29 -11.15
CA ARG A 432 14.96 18.59 -11.07
C ARG A 432 15.17 17.57 -12.18
N ARG A 433 14.18 17.42 -13.08
CA ARG A 433 14.14 16.44 -14.17
C ARG A 433 14.37 14.99 -13.72
N LEU A 434 13.71 14.59 -12.64
CA LEU A 434 13.87 13.25 -12.06
C LEU A 434 12.68 12.36 -12.37
N LYS A 435 12.96 11.07 -12.55
CA LYS A 435 11.96 10.00 -12.69
C LYS A 435 11.90 9.19 -11.41
N MET A 436 10.69 8.81 -11.02
CA MET A 436 10.43 8.07 -9.80
C MET A 436 9.45 6.95 -10.10
N TYR A 437 9.96 5.73 -10.25
CA TYR A 437 9.16 4.54 -10.49
C TYR A 437 8.54 4.06 -9.18
N ARG A 438 7.21 4.07 -9.12
CA ARG A 438 6.44 3.62 -7.96
C ARG A 438 5.76 2.31 -8.30
N CYS A 439 5.77 1.40 -7.35
CA CYS A 439 5.15 0.09 -7.47
C CYS A 439 4.31 -0.18 -6.22
N TRP A 440 3.01 -0.38 -6.41
CA TRP A 440 2.10 -0.71 -5.33
C TRP A 440 1.27 -1.94 -5.70
N MET A 441 1.03 -2.78 -4.71
CA MET A 441 0.09 -3.88 -4.80
C MET A 441 -1.28 -3.38 -4.39
N GLN A 442 -2.31 -3.68 -5.16
CA GLN A 442 -3.69 -3.33 -4.86
C GLN A 442 -4.57 -4.56 -5.06
N ALA A 443 -5.33 -4.94 -4.05
CA ALA A 443 -6.15 -6.13 -4.11
C ALA A 443 -7.46 -5.98 -3.34
N VAL A 444 -8.44 -6.78 -3.73
CA VAL A 444 -9.65 -7.02 -2.96
C VAL A 444 -9.71 -8.51 -2.67
N PHE A 445 -9.70 -8.86 -1.38
CA PHE A 445 -9.88 -10.22 -0.91
C PHE A 445 -11.26 -10.36 -0.29
N ARG A 446 -11.89 -11.52 -0.42
CA ARG A 446 -13.22 -11.77 0.13
C ARG A 446 -13.22 -13.04 0.97
N LYS A 447 -13.82 -12.96 2.15
CA LYS A 447 -14.10 -14.15 2.95
C LYS A 447 -15.24 -14.92 2.29
N PRO A 448 -15.10 -16.22 1.97
CA PRO A 448 -16.18 -17.01 1.39
C PRO A 448 -17.49 -16.91 2.19
N GLY A 449 -18.62 -16.95 1.49
CA GLY A 449 -19.98 -16.88 2.05
C GLY A 449 -20.73 -15.59 1.70
N HIS A 450 -21.92 -15.42 2.28
CA HIS A 450 -22.92 -14.43 1.83
C HIS A 450 -23.68 -13.73 2.99
N GLN A 451 -23.05 -13.56 4.16
CA GLN A 451 -23.67 -12.92 5.32
C GLN A 451 -23.51 -11.40 5.34
N SER A 452 -22.50 -10.86 4.65
CA SER A 452 -22.35 -9.41 4.44
C SER A 452 -23.38 -8.93 3.41
N GLU A 453 -24.16 -7.92 3.78
CA GLU A 453 -25.11 -7.23 2.88
C GLU A 453 -24.46 -6.11 2.08
N VAL A 454 -23.20 -5.77 2.39
CA VAL A 454 -22.44 -4.74 1.65
C VAL A 454 -22.18 -5.23 0.21
N PRO A 455 -22.49 -4.41 -0.82
CA PRO A 455 -22.26 -4.78 -2.21
C PRO A 455 -20.80 -5.13 -2.50
N THR A 456 -20.58 -6.20 -3.26
CA THR A 456 -19.25 -6.63 -3.68
C THR A 456 -18.78 -5.92 -4.94
N SER A 457 -19.05 -4.61 -5.08
CA SER A 457 -18.63 -3.85 -6.27
C SER A 457 -17.10 -3.94 -6.41
N THR A 458 -16.64 -4.53 -7.51
CA THR A 458 -15.22 -4.72 -7.78
C THR A 458 -14.64 -3.49 -8.47
N LEU A 459 -13.33 -3.31 -8.32
CA LEU A 459 -12.51 -2.31 -9.00
C LEU A 459 -12.85 -2.25 -10.50
N ARG A 460 -13.27 -1.09 -11.00
CA ARG A 460 -13.31 -0.54 -12.40
C ARG A 460 -13.45 -1.44 -13.65
N GLN A 461 -13.41 -2.77 -13.57
CA GLN A 461 -13.42 -3.70 -14.69
C GLN A 461 -14.84 -3.98 -15.20
N ASP A 462 -15.88 -3.63 -14.45
CA ASP A 462 -17.25 -3.84 -14.91
C ASP A 462 -17.70 -2.81 -15.96
N LYS A 463 -17.00 -1.66 -16.10
CA LYS A 463 -17.33 -0.69 -17.16
C LYS A 463 -16.88 -1.12 -18.56
N GLU A 464 -15.79 -1.87 -18.69
CA GLU A 464 -15.34 -2.33 -20.01
C GLU A 464 -16.17 -3.51 -20.54
N LYS A 465 -16.89 -4.24 -19.67
CA LYS A 465 -17.78 -5.32 -20.10
C LYS A 465 -19.18 -4.83 -20.49
N GLU A 466 -19.72 -3.79 -19.84
CA GLU A 466 -21.03 -3.25 -20.22
C GLU A 466 -20.98 -2.46 -21.55
N ASP A 467 -19.88 -1.80 -21.87
CA ASP A 467 -19.73 -1.03 -23.12
C ASP A 467 -19.42 -1.93 -24.35
N GLY A 468 -19.20 -3.24 -24.15
CA GLY A 468 -18.82 -4.20 -25.21
C GLY A 468 -19.93 -5.12 -25.71
N GLU A 469 -21.09 -5.16 -25.05
CA GLU A 469 -22.22 -6.05 -25.43
C GLU A 469 -23.42 -5.29 -26.05
N GLY A 470 -23.26 -4.01 -26.36
CA GLY A 470 -24.33 -3.14 -26.87
C GLY A 470 -24.34 -2.84 -28.39
N GLU A 471 -23.34 -3.30 -29.15
CA GLU A 471 -23.27 -3.08 -30.60
C GLU A 471 -23.21 -4.41 -31.38
N GLU A 472 -24.22 -5.25 -31.23
CA GLU A 472 -24.60 -6.20 -32.29
C GLU A 472 -26.09 -6.58 -32.11
N ALA A 473 -26.97 -5.77 -32.71
CA ALA A 473 -28.35 -6.10 -33.04
C ALA A 473 -28.79 -5.39 -34.31
#